data_AF-A0A7S1WDI1-F1
#
_entry.id   AF-A0A7S1WDI1-F1
#
_cell.length_a   1.000
_cell.length_b   1.000
_cell.length_c   1.000
_cell.angle_alpha   90.00
_cell.angle_beta   90.00
_cell.angle_gamma   90.00
#
_symmetry.space_group_name_H-M   'P 1'
#
loop_
_entity.id
_entity.type
_entity.pdbx_description
1 polymer ?
#
loop_
_entity_poly.entity_id
_entity_poly.type
_entity_poly.pdbx_seq_one_letter_code
_entity_poly.pdbx_strand_id
1 'polypeptide(L)'
;VIYGAMDEDLDDDFDLGTSEEPDPLDAENFSPVDYINKQFPNEESLNGLDSFVGRLKAQQKQIDEDIRLAVRRQAAQGRRARADLDEAKAAVGELFERIKAIRAKAEQSEELVSDVCRDIKSLDIAKRNLTLTVTALKRLVMLVTALEQLRTLGAERRYEEASRLIHAVEELAGHFHELKHVARVADLLDRKDKVLEDLRKQLLEDYNCLLGGAAASAELPDSWGASAARCVDALGPAMQREVVTQFCLAVLEDYKDIFQPPKEASGLEVAERRFFWLKRKISEYNE
;
A
#
# COMPACT_ATOMS: atom_id res chain seq x y z
N VAL A 1 18.07 -21.47 -15.64
CA VAL A 1 19.44 -21.59 -16.19
C VAL A 1 19.82 -23.06 -16.19
N ILE A 2 19.33 -23.81 -17.18
CA ILE A 2 19.77 -25.17 -17.48
C ILE A 2 19.68 -25.27 -19.01
N TYR A 3 20.73 -24.81 -19.68
CA TYR A 3 21.00 -25.07 -21.09
C TYR A 3 22.48 -25.42 -21.13
N GLY A 4 22.78 -26.69 -21.34
CA GLY A 4 24.13 -27.21 -21.38
C GLY A 4 24.10 -28.69 -21.71
N ALA A 5 24.81 -29.03 -22.77
CA ALA A 5 25.02 -30.34 -23.37
C ALA A 5 24.03 -30.74 -24.47
N MET A 6 24.64 -31.21 -25.58
CA MET A 6 24.08 -31.78 -26.81
C MET A 6 23.95 -30.79 -27.97
N ASP A 7 25.09 -30.37 -28.51
CA ASP A 7 25.23 -29.89 -29.91
C ASP A 7 26.69 -30.06 -30.40
N GLU A 8 27.31 -31.20 -30.10
CA GLU A 8 28.59 -31.62 -30.68
C GLU A 8 28.47 -33.10 -31.04
N ASP A 9 27.87 -33.41 -32.18
CA ASP A 9 27.95 -34.73 -32.85
C ASP A 9 27.36 -34.64 -34.29
N LEU A 10 27.67 -33.55 -35.00
CA LEU A 10 27.38 -33.40 -36.44
C LEU A 10 28.63 -32.93 -37.19
N ASP A 11 29.78 -33.53 -36.87
CA ASP A 11 30.87 -33.66 -37.82
C ASP A 11 30.51 -34.82 -38.76
N ASP A 12 29.66 -34.51 -39.74
CA ASP A 12 29.44 -35.40 -40.88
C ASP A 12 30.76 -35.42 -41.66
N ASP A 13 31.53 -36.47 -41.37
CA ASP A 13 32.79 -36.88 -41.97
C ASP A 13 32.57 -37.15 -43.47
N PHE A 14 32.35 -36.08 -44.24
CA PHE A 14 32.30 -36.11 -45.69
C PHE A 14 33.72 -35.87 -46.23
N ASP A 15 34.66 -36.70 -45.77
CA ASP A 15 35.95 -36.87 -46.43
C ASP A 15 35.72 -37.68 -47.70
N LEU A 16 35.29 -36.98 -48.77
CA LEU A 16 35.45 -37.46 -50.13
C LEU A 16 36.95 -37.45 -50.45
N GLY A 17 37.64 -38.50 -50.01
CA GLY A 17 38.92 -38.89 -50.55
C GLY A 17 38.77 -39.24 -52.03
N THR A 18 38.70 -38.23 -52.90
CA THR A 18 38.79 -38.39 -54.36
C THR A 18 40.08 -37.74 -54.83
N SER A 19 41.20 -38.40 -54.54
CA SER A 19 42.39 -38.30 -55.36
C SER A 19 42.43 -39.50 -56.30
N GLU A 20 41.44 -39.60 -57.19
CA GLU A 20 41.53 -40.41 -58.40
C GLU A 20 41.33 -39.46 -59.57
N GLU A 21 42.24 -39.51 -60.55
CA GLU A 21 42.11 -38.74 -61.79
C GLU A 21 40.69 -38.96 -62.38
N PRO A 22 40.06 -37.92 -62.97
CA PRO A 22 38.71 -38.05 -63.51
C PRO A 22 38.67 -39.23 -64.48
N ASP A 23 37.80 -40.21 -64.21
CA ASP A 23 37.69 -41.41 -65.04
C ASP A 23 37.42 -40.94 -66.48
N PRO A 24 38.28 -41.25 -67.46
CA PRO A 24 38.06 -40.89 -68.85
C PRO A 24 36.72 -41.41 -69.39
N LEU A 25 36.11 -42.41 -68.75
CA LEU A 25 34.77 -42.92 -69.07
C LEU A 25 33.62 -41.98 -68.63
N ASP A 26 33.87 -41.06 -67.69
CA ASP A 26 32.88 -40.11 -67.17
C ASP A 26 32.87 -38.76 -67.92
N ALA A 27 33.72 -38.61 -68.95
CA ALA A 27 33.80 -37.38 -69.75
C ALA A 27 32.58 -37.20 -70.66
N GLU A 28 31.97 -36.00 -70.68
CA GLU A 28 30.79 -35.67 -71.51
C GLU A 28 31.01 -35.89 -73.02
N ASN A 29 32.26 -35.88 -73.47
CA ASN A 29 32.69 -36.07 -74.85
C ASN A 29 33.46 -37.40 -75.07
N PHE A 30 33.14 -38.44 -74.29
CA PHE A 30 33.78 -39.74 -74.40
C PHE A 30 33.72 -40.30 -75.83
N SER A 31 34.90 -40.52 -76.43
CA SER A 31 35.06 -41.17 -77.73
C SER A 31 35.62 -42.57 -77.52
N PRO A 32 34.81 -43.63 -77.74
CA PRO A 32 35.24 -45.01 -77.55
C PRO A 32 36.44 -45.35 -78.44
N VAL A 33 36.49 -44.77 -79.64
CA VAL A 33 37.54 -45.00 -80.63
C VAL A 33 38.86 -44.40 -80.16
N ASP A 34 38.85 -43.16 -79.67
CA ASP A 34 40.06 -42.50 -79.18
C ASP A 34 40.56 -43.13 -77.87
N TYR A 35 39.64 -43.62 -77.04
CA TYR A 35 39.97 -44.34 -75.81
C TYR A 35 40.64 -45.70 -76.08
N ILE A 36 40.08 -46.47 -77.02
CA ILE A 36 40.65 -47.76 -77.45
C ILE A 36 42.02 -47.53 -78.12
N ASN A 37 42.15 -46.52 -78.99
CA ASN A 37 43.40 -46.21 -79.68
C ASN A 37 44.50 -45.71 -78.73
N LYS A 38 44.14 -45.06 -77.62
CA LYS A 38 45.08 -44.68 -76.55
C LYS A 38 45.53 -45.87 -75.71
N GLN A 39 44.66 -46.86 -75.47
CA GLN A 39 44.99 -48.06 -74.70
C GLN A 39 45.68 -49.16 -75.52
N PHE A 40 45.46 -49.19 -76.83
CA PHE A 40 46.08 -50.15 -77.77
C PHE A 40 46.71 -49.43 -78.97
N PRO A 41 47.87 -48.76 -78.82
CA PRO A 41 48.47 -47.96 -79.89
C PRO A 41 49.20 -48.78 -80.98
N ASN A 42 49.56 -50.03 -80.70
CA ASN A 42 50.31 -50.92 -81.60
C ASN A 42 49.84 -52.39 -81.51
N GLU A 43 50.16 -53.21 -82.52
CA GLU A 43 49.71 -54.61 -82.62
C GLU A 43 50.20 -55.50 -81.47
N GLU A 44 51.36 -55.20 -80.87
CA GLU A 44 51.88 -55.92 -79.71
C GLU A 44 51.04 -55.72 -78.44
N SER A 45 50.36 -54.57 -78.31
CA SER A 45 49.46 -54.26 -77.18
C SER A 45 48.17 -55.11 -77.18
N LEU A 46 47.77 -55.66 -78.34
CA LEU A 46 46.57 -56.51 -78.47
C LEU A 46 46.70 -57.85 -77.73
N ASN A 47 47.92 -58.28 -77.39
CA ASN A 47 48.14 -59.46 -76.55
C ASN A 47 47.51 -59.33 -75.14
N GLY A 48 47.27 -58.10 -74.67
CA GLY A 48 46.61 -57.81 -73.39
C GLY A 48 45.10 -57.57 -73.48
N LEU A 49 44.47 -57.77 -74.66
CA LEU A 49 43.07 -57.43 -74.88
C LEU A 49 42.12 -58.24 -73.98
N ASP A 50 42.33 -59.55 -73.87
CA ASP A 50 41.46 -60.41 -73.05
C ASP A 50 41.53 -60.05 -71.56
N SER A 51 42.71 -59.66 -71.06
CA SER A 51 42.87 -59.22 -69.67
C SER A 51 42.28 -57.83 -69.43
N PHE A 52 42.32 -56.92 -70.42
CA PHE A 52 41.64 -55.63 -70.37
C PHE A 52 40.12 -55.77 -70.42
N VAL A 53 39.58 -56.61 -71.30
CA VAL A 53 38.14 -56.93 -71.35
C VAL A 53 37.70 -57.61 -70.05
N GLY A 54 38.54 -58.48 -69.48
CA GLY A 54 38.31 -59.08 -68.16
C GLY A 54 38.24 -58.04 -67.04
N ARG A 55 39.14 -57.05 -67.04
CA ARG A 55 39.13 -55.91 -66.10
C ARG A 55 37.89 -55.03 -66.27
N LEU A 56 37.51 -54.66 -67.49
CA LEU A 56 36.30 -53.89 -67.75
C LEU A 56 35.03 -54.63 -67.32
N LYS A 57 34.94 -55.94 -67.57
CA LYS A 57 33.81 -56.77 -67.09
C LYS A 57 33.78 -56.86 -65.56
N ALA A 58 34.94 -56.94 -64.91
CA ALA A 58 35.03 -56.91 -63.45
C ALA A 58 34.62 -55.55 -62.89
N GLN A 59 35.06 -54.45 -63.51
CA GLN A 59 34.69 -53.07 -63.15
C GLN A 59 33.19 -52.83 -63.37
N GLN A 60 32.62 -53.29 -64.49
CA GLN A 60 31.18 -53.24 -64.73
C GLN A 60 30.40 -53.98 -63.64
N LYS A 61 30.86 -55.19 -63.27
CA LYS A 61 30.22 -55.97 -62.22
C LYS A 61 30.32 -55.28 -60.85
N GLN A 62 31.46 -54.67 -60.54
CA GLN A 62 31.68 -53.89 -59.33
C GLN A 62 30.74 -52.69 -59.27
N ILE A 63 30.68 -51.89 -60.35
CA ILE A 63 29.78 -50.74 -60.45
C ILE A 63 28.31 -51.17 -60.34
N ASP A 64 27.91 -52.29 -60.96
CA ASP A 64 26.54 -52.82 -60.82
C ASP A 64 26.21 -53.24 -59.37
N GLU A 65 27.18 -53.80 -58.64
CA GLU A 65 27.03 -54.12 -57.22
C GLU A 65 26.95 -52.84 -56.36
N ASP A 66 27.78 -51.84 -56.64
CA ASP A 66 27.81 -50.56 -55.95
C ASP A 66 26.53 -49.75 -56.20
N ILE A 67 26.01 -49.70 -57.43
CA ILE A 67 24.72 -49.09 -57.77
C ILE A 67 23.59 -49.80 -57.01
N ARG A 68 23.58 -51.13 -56.98
CA ARG A 68 22.55 -51.88 -56.22
C ARG A 68 22.61 -51.57 -54.73
N LEU A 69 23.81 -51.43 -54.17
CA LEU A 69 24.01 -51.13 -52.76
C LEU A 69 23.58 -49.68 -52.46
N ALA A 70 23.97 -48.72 -53.30
CA ALA A 70 23.58 -47.32 -53.23
C ALA A 70 22.05 -47.15 -53.32
N VAL A 71 21.38 -47.77 -54.29
CA VAL A 71 19.92 -47.72 -54.44
C VAL A 71 19.21 -48.31 -53.22
N ARG A 72 19.70 -49.43 -52.68
CA ARG A 72 19.15 -50.01 -51.44
C ARG A 72 19.37 -49.10 -50.23
N ARG A 73 20.55 -48.49 -50.10
CA ARG A 73 20.88 -47.56 -49.01
C ARG A 73 20.00 -46.31 -49.10
N GLN A 74 19.83 -45.73 -50.28
CA GLN A 74 18.97 -44.57 -50.51
C GLN A 74 17.50 -44.89 -50.25
N ALA A 75 17.01 -46.07 -50.67
CA ALA A 75 15.66 -46.51 -50.35
C ALA A 75 15.44 -46.74 -48.84
N ALA A 76 16.45 -47.23 -48.12
CA ALA A 76 16.41 -47.39 -46.67
C ALA A 76 16.47 -46.04 -45.93
N GLN A 77 17.37 -45.14 -46.34
CA GLN A 77 17.49 -43.79 -45.80
C GLN A 77 16.24 -42.95 -46.06
N GLY A 78 15.66 -43.00 -47.27
CA GLY A 78 14.42 -42.29 -47.58
C GLY A 78 13.23 -42.76 -46.74
N ARG A 79 13.16 -44.05 -46.38
CA ARG A 79 12.15 -44.57 -45.45
C ARG A 79 12.38 -44.10 -44.01
N ARG A 80 13.64 -44.09 -43.54
CA ARG A 80 13.99 -43.59 -42.20
C ARG A 80 13.72 -42.10 -42.06
N ALA A 81 14.23 -41.28 -42.98
CA ALA A 81 13.99 -39.84 -42.98
C ALA A 81 12.50 -39.47 -42.99
N ARG A 82 11.67 -40.29 -43.67
CA ARG A 82 10.22 -40.11 -43.66
C ARG A 82 9.58 -40.50 -42.34
N ALA A 83 10.04 -41.59 -41.72
CA ALA A 83 9.60 -41.99 -40.38
C ALA A 83 9.99 -40.94 -39.33
N ASP A 84 11.22 -40.44 -39.37
CA ASP A 84 11.72 -39.40 -38.45
C ASP A 84 10.92 -38.09 -38.61
N LEU A 85 10.58 -37.72 -39.85
CA LEU A 85 9.71 -36.57 -40.12
C LEU A 85 8.29 -36.74 -39.59
N ASP A 86 7.72 -37.94 -39.72
CA ASP A 86 6.37 -38.23 -39.24
C ASP A 86 6.33 -38.27 -37.69
N GLU A 87 7.38 -38.80 -37.05
CA GLU A 87 7.57 -38.75 -35.60
C GLU A 87 7.73 -37.31 -35.09
N ALA A 88 8.57 -36.50 -35.75
CA ALA A 88 8.74 -35.09 -35.40
C ALA A 88 7.42 -34.31 -35.53
N LYS A 89 6.63 -34.55 -36.58
CA LYS A 89 5.30 -33.94 -36.74
C LYS A 89 4.34 -34.36 -35.64
N ALA A 90 4.35 -35.63 -35.24
CA ALA A 90 3.53 -36.12 -34.14
C ALA A 90 3.91 -35.45 -32.81
N ALA A 91 5.22 -35.35 -32.52
CA ALA A 91 5.74 -34.67 -31.33
C ALA A 91 5.37 -33.17 -31.31
N VAL A 92 5.44 -32.48 -32.45
CA VAL A 92 5.00 -31.09 -32.58
C VAL A 92 3.50 -30.97 -32.33
N GLY A 93 2.68 -31.87 -32.88
CA GLY A 93 1.24 -31.90 -32.63
C GLY A 93 0.92 -32.08 -31.14
N GLU A 94 1.60 -33.00 -30.46
CA GLU A 94 1.46 -33.19 -29.02
C GLU A 94 1.89 -31.94 -28.23
N LEU A 95 2.98 -31.30 -28.62
CA LEU A 95 3.45 -30.07 -27.98
C LEU A 95 2.41 -28.95 -28.10
N PHE A 96 1.77 -28.79 -29.26
CA PHE A 96 0.70 -27.80 -29.44
C PHE A 96 -0.49 -28.07 -28.52
N GLU A 97 -0.92 -29.32 -28.38
CA GLU A 97 -2.00 -29.67 -27.45
C GLU A 97 -1.60 -29.43 -25.99
N ARG A 98 -0.35 -29.74 -25.62
CA ARG A 98 0.16 -29.44 -24.27
C ARG A 98 0.20 -27.93 -24.01
N ILE A 99 0.66 -27.11 -24.96
CA ILE A 99 0.68 -25.64 -24.85
C ILE A 99 -0.74 -25.11 -24.70
N LYS A 100 -1.68 -25.63 -25.49
CA LYS A 100 -3.09 -25.23 -25.42
C LYS A 100 -3.71 -25.57 -24.07
N ALA A 101 -3.42 -26.76 -23.53
CA ALA A 101 -3.86 -27.16 -22.20
C ALA A 101 -3.25 -26.30 -21.09
N ILE A 102 -1.95 -25.95 -21.19
CA ILE A 102 -1.29 -25.05 -20.25
C ILE A 102 -1.94 -23.66 -20.30
N ARG A 103 -2.21 -23.13 -21.49
CA ARG A 103 -2.86 -21.83 -21.67
C ARG A 103 -4.26 -21.82 -21.06
N ALA A 104 -5.07 -22.85 -21.32
CA ALA A 104 -6.41 -22.96 -20.74
C ALA A 104 -6.38 -23.03 -19.21
N LYS A 105 -5.44 -23.79 -18.63
CA LYS A 105 -5.25 -23.83 -17.16
C LYS A 105 -4.76 -22.49 -16.60
N ALA A 106 -3.87 -21.80 -17.32
CA ALA A 106 -3.37 -20.49 -16.91
C ALA A 106 -4.49 -19.44 -16.89
N GLU A 107 -5.36 -19.44 -17.91
CA GLU A 107 -6.54 -18.56 -17.99
C GLU A 107 -7.53 -18.83 -16.85
N GLN A 108 -7.84 -20.10 -16.57
CA GLN A 108 -8.65 -20.48 -15.41
C GLN A 108 -7.99 -20.08 -14.08
N SER A 109 -6.66 -20.19 -13.97
CA SER A 109 -5.94 -19.78 -12.76
C SER A 109 -5.97 -18.26 -12.58
N GLU A 110 -5.87 -17.49 -13.67
CA GLU A 110 -5.97 -16.04 -13.65
C GLU A 110 -7.36 -15.58 -13.21
N GLU A 111 -8.42 -16.17 -13.75
CA GLU A 111 -9.81 -15.89 -13.34
C GLU A 111 -10.02 -16.18 -11.85
N LEU A 112 -9.57 -17.35 -11.38
CA LEU A 112 -9.64 -17.71 -9.97
C LEU A 112 -8.89 -16.72 -9.08
N VAL A 113 -7.66 -16.34 -9.44
CA VAL A 113 -6.85 -15.39 -8.67
C VAL A 113 -7.52 -14.00 -8.67
N SER A 114 -8.07 -13.56 -9.79
CA SER A 114 -8.82 -12.30 -9.89
C SER A 114 -10.01 -12.27 -8.93
N ASP A 115 -10.79 -13.35 -8.87
CA ASP A 115 -11.91 -13.49 -7.94
C ASP A 115 -11.45 -13.48 -6.47
N VAL A 116 -10.38 -14.22 -6.15
CA VAL A 116 -9.79 -14.23 -4.80
C VAL A 116 -9.32 -12.82 -4.41
N CYS A 117 -8.67 -12.09 -5.31
CA CYS A 117 -8.24 -10.72 -5.05
C CYS A 117 -9.41 -9.75 -4.84
N ARG A 118 -10.52 -9.92 -5.58
CA ARG A 118 -11.76 -9.15 -5.38
C ARG A 118 -12.33 -9.39 -3.98
N ASP A 119 -12.35 -10.64 -3.54
CA ASP A 119 -12.87 -11.02 -2.22
C ASP A 119 -11.96 -10.52 -1.08
N ILE A 120 -10.63 -10.62 -1.24
CA ILE A 120 -9.68 -10.03 -0.29
C ILE A 120 -9.90 -8.53 -0.16
N LYS A 121 -10.13 -7.82 -1.27
CA LYS A 121 -10.41 -6.38 -1.25
C LYS A 121 -11.71 -6.06 -0.54
N SER A 122 -12.78 -6.82 -0.80
CA SER A 122 -14.07 -6.59 -0.12
C SER A 122 -13.96 -6.86 1.39
N LEU A 123 -13.22 -7.90 1.78
CA LEU A 123 -12.95 -8.23 3.18
C LEU A 123 -12.10 -7.16 3.87
N ASP A 124 -11.09 -6.60 3.20
CA ASP A 124 -10.27 -5.52 3.74
C ASP A 124 -11.11 -4.26 4.00
N ILE A 125 -11.97 -3.88 3.05
CA ILE A 125 -12.91 -2.77 3.22
C ILE A 125 -13.83 -3.03 4.42
N ALA A 126 -14.38 -4.24 4.53
CA ALA A 126 -15.23 -4.62 5.66
C ALA A 126 -14.46 -4.53 6.99
N LYS A 127 -13.24 -5.08 7.05
CA LYS A 127 -12.38 -5.02 8.24
C LYS A 127 -12.06 -3.57 8.63
N ARG A 128 -11.73 -2.71 7.66
CA ARG A 128 -11.44 -1.29 7.90
C ARG A 128 -12.66 -0.58 8.46
N ASN A 129 -13.83 -0.76 7.85
CA ASN A 129 -15.08 -0.14 8.29
C ASN A 129 -15.48 -0.62 9.69
N LEU A 130 -15.35 -1.92 9.97
CA LEU A 130 -15.58 -2.48 11.30
C LEU A 130 -14.61 -1.89 12.34
N THR A 131 -13.33 -1.78 12.00
CA THR A 131 -12.31 -1.21 12.91
C THR A 131 -12.58 0.26 13.23
N LEU A 132 -12.97 1.05 12.21
CA LEU A 132 -13.39 2.43 12.39
C LEU A 132 -14.63 2.52 13.28
N THR A 133 -15.62 1.67 13.04
CA THR A 133 -16.86 1.60 13.82
C THR A 133 -16.58 1.25 15.28
N VAL A 134 -15.78 0.22 15.54
CA VAL A 134 -15.40 -0.21 16.90
C VAL A 134 -14.65 0.91 17.62
N THR A 135 -13.70 1.58 16.95
CA THR A 135 -12.96 2.70 17.53
C THR A 135 -13.88 3.88 17.85
N ALA A 136 -14.79 4.23 16.94
CA ALA A 136 -15.76 5.31 17.16
C ALA A 136 -16.70 4.99 18.33
N LEU A 137 -17.22 3.76 18.42
CA LEU A 137 -18.06 3.33 19.53
C LEU A 137 -17.32 3.37 20.87
N LYS A 138 -16.06 2.91 20.92
CA LYS A 138 -15.23 2.99 22.14
C LYS A 138 -15.04 4.44 22.59
N ARG A 139 -14.71 5.34 21.66
CA ARG A 139 -14.58 6.79 21.95
C ARG A 139 -15.90 7.39 22.43
N LEU A 140 -17.03 6.94 21.90
CA LEU A 140 -18.34 7.43 22.29
C LEU A 140 -18.68 7.00 23.73
N VAL A 141 -18.40 5.74 24.07
CA VAL A 141 -18.51 5.24 25.45
C VAL A 141 -17.59 6.04 26.38
N MET A 142 -16.33 6.24 25.99
CA MET A 142 -15.38 7.06 26.77
C MET A 142 -15.90 8.48 27.00
N LEU A 143 -16.48 9.12 25.98
CA LEU A 143 -17.04 10.47 26.10
C LEU A 143 -18.23 10.51 27.07
N VAL A 144 -19.17 9.56 26.95
CA VAL A 144 -20.31 9.47 27.87
C VAL A 144 -19.84 9.28 29.31
N THR A 145 -18.91 8.35 29.55
CA THR A 145 -18.36 8.09 30.89
C THR A 145 -17.59 9.31 31.43
N ALA A 146 -16.81 9.98 30.59
CA ALA A 146 -16.09 11.20 30.98
C ALA A 146 -17.05 12.34 31.36
N LEU A 147 -18.18 12.50 30.65
CA LEU A 147 -19.19 13.51 31.00
C LEU A 147 -19.89 13.20 32.33
N GLU A 148 -20.18 11.93 32.60
CA GLU A 148 -20.75 11.51 33.89
C GLU A 148 -19.75 11.75 35.03
N GLN A 149 -18.48 11.39 34.85
CA GLN A 149 -17.42 11.67 35.81
C GLN A 149 -17.24 13.17 36.04
N LEU A 150 -17.31 13.99 34.98
CA LEU A 150 -17.17 15.44 35.10
C LEU A 150 -18.31 16.06 35.91
N ARG A 151 -19.54 15.56 35.76
CA ARG A 151 -20.67 15.96 36.60
C ARG A 151 -20.43 15.63 38.08
N THR A 152 -19.95 14.43 38.37
CA THR A 152 -19.64 14.01 39.75
C THR A 152 -18.53 14.86 40.36
N LEU A 153 -17.43 15.07 39.63
CA LEU A 153 -16.32 15.92 40.08
C LEU A 153 -16.73 17.39 40.26
N GLY A 154 -17.62 17.89 39.39
CA GLY A 154 -18.24 19.20 39.54
C GLY A 154 -19.04 19.30 40.84
N ALA A 155 -19.92 18.34 41.11
CA ALA A 155 -20.71 18.31 42.35
C ALA A 155 -19.83 18.22 43.62
N GLU A 156 -18.72 17.49 43.57
CA GLU A 156 -17.73 17.39 44.67
C GLU A 156 -16.78 18.60 44.75
N ARG A 157 -16.88 19.58 43.84
CA ARG A 157 -15.99 20.75 43.74
C ARG A 157 -14.50 20.39 43.56
N ARG A 158 -14.21 19.24 42.95
CA ARG A 158 -12.84 18.77 42.65
C ARG A 158 -12.33 19.38 41.34
N TYR A 159 -12.13 20.70 41.36
CA TYR A 159 -11.79 21.50 40.18
C TYR A 159 -10.47 21.11 39.50
N GLU A 160 -9.49 20.64 40.27
CA GLU A 160 -8.21 20.16 39.72
C GLU A 160 -8.42 18.97 38.77
N GLU A 161 -9.21 17.97 39.17
CA GLU A 161 -9.47 16.79 38.35
C GLU A 161 -10.46 17.10 37.23
N ALA A 162 -11.46 17.94 37.50
CA ALA A 162 -12.37 18.45 36.49
C ALA A 162 -11.61 19.14 35.34
N SER A 163 -10.59 19.95 35.65
CA SER A 163 -9.79 20.64 34.62
C SER A 163 -9.13 19.66 33.63
N ARG A 164 -8.53 18.58 34.13
CA ARG A 164 -7.89 17.53 33.31
C ARG A 164 -8.92 16.81 32.45
N LEU A 165 -10.08 16.53 33.04
CA LEU A 165 -11.16 15.83 32.37
C LEU A 165 -11.83 16.68 31.29
N ILE A 166 -11.94 18.01 31.47
CA ILE A 166 -12.43 18.94 30.45
C ILE A 166 -11.57 18.87 29.19
N HIS A 167 -10.24 18.87 29.32
CA HIS A 167 -9.35 18.72 28.17
C HIS A 167 -9.57 17.39 27.43
N ALA A 168 -9.69 16.29 28.16
CA ALA A 168 -9.97 14.98 27.57
C ALA A 168 -11.35 14.94 26.88
N VAL A 169 -12.37 15.56 27.48
CA VAL A 169 -13.72 15.66 26.91
C VAL A 169 -13.72 16.49 25.61
N GLU A 170 -13.01 17.61 25.57
CA GLU A 170 -12.89 18.42 24.35
C GLU A 170 -12.14 17.69 23.23
N GLU A 171 -11.05 16.98 23.56
CA GLU A 171 -10.33 16.15 22.60
C GLU A 171 -11.22 15.03 22.04
N LEU A 172 -11.93 14.31 22.91
CA LEU A 172 -12.86 13.26 22.49
C LEU A 172 -14.00 13.83 21.64
N ALA A 173 -14.57 14.96 22.03
CA ALA A 173 -15.64 15.64 21.28
C ALA A 173 -15.17 16.07 19.89
N GLY A 174 -13.90 16.49 19.74
CA GLY A 174 -13.31 16.87 18.45
C GLY A 174 -13.39 15.75 17.41
N HIS A 175 -13.21 14.50 17.82
CA HIS A 175 -13.30 13.32 16.94
C HIS A 175 -14.71 13.06 16.39
N PHE A 176 -15.75 13.67 16.97
CA PHE A 176 -17.15 13.51 16.56
C PHE A 176 -17.68 14.69 15.75
N HIS A 177 -16.85 15.68 15.42
CA HIS A 177 -17.32 16.87 14.71
C HIS A 177 -17.91 16.54 13.32
N GLU A 178 -17.30 15.61 12.58
CA GLU A 178 -17.80 15.16 11.27
C GLU A 178 -19.13 14.40 11.39
N LEU A 179 -19.39 13.81 12.56
CA LEU A 179 -20.59 13.02 12.87
C LEU A 179 -21.73 13.85 13.48
N LYS A 180 -21.61 15.19 13.52
CA LYS A 180 -22.66 16.10 14.04
C LYS A 180 -24.01 15.96 13.35
N HIS A 181 -24.04 15.50 12.11
CA HIS A 181 -25.28 15.24 11.38
C HIS A 181 -26.11 14.08 11.96
N VAL A 182 -25.49 13.22 12.78
CA VAL A 182 -26.16 12.13 13.48
C VAL A 182 -26.81 12.67 14.75
N ALA A 183 -28.15 12.62 14.83
CA ALA A 183 -28.92 13.18 15.94
C ALA A 183 -28.41 12.77 17.33
N ARG A 184 -28.10 11.47 17.53
CA ARG A 184 -27.57 10.98 18.82
C ARG A 184 -26.21 11.58 19.20
N VAL A 185 -25.36 11.86 18.22
CA VAL A 185 -24.05 12.48 18.45
C VAL A 185 -24.22 13.97 18.73
N ALA A 186 -25.12 14.65 18.00
CA ALA A 186 -25.49 16.03 18.29
C ALA A 186 -26.03 16.17 19.73
N ASP A 187 -26.97 15.31 20.13
CA ASP A 187 -27.51 15.28 21.50
C ASP A 187 -26.41 15.10 22.56
N LEU A 188 -25.39 14.28 22.27
CA LEU A 188 -24.28 14.04 23.18
C LEU A 188 -23.37 15.27 23.31
N LEU A 189 -23.11 15.97 22.20
CA LEU A 189 -22.35 17.21 22.20
C LEU A 189 -23.11 18.33 22.91
N ASP A 190 -24.43 18.43 22.70
CA ASP A 190 -25.29 19.36 23.43
C ASP A 190 -25.30 19.06 24.93
N ARG A 191 -25.33 17.79 25.32
CA ARG A 191 -25.18 17.38 26.73
C ARG A 191 -23.84 17.80 27.30
N LYS A 192 -22.75 17.66 26.52
CA LYS A 192 -21.42 18.11 26.90
C LYS A 192 -21.39 19.63 27.14
N ASP A 193 -21.95 20.41 26.24
CA ASP A 193 -21.99 21.86 26.38
C ASP A 193 -22.82 22.30 27.59
N LYS A 194 -23.96 21.63 27.87
CA LYS A 194 -24.75 21.86 29.10
C LYS A 194 -23.95 21.58 30.37
N VAL A 195 -23.20 20.48 30.43
CA VAL A 195 -22.36 20.17 31.60
C VAL A 195 -21.28 21.22 31.82
N LEU A 196 -20.65 21.70 30.74
CA LEU A 196 -19.67 22.77 30.84
C LEU A 196 -20.31 24.09 31.26
N GLU A 197 -21.52 24.39 30.79
CA GLU A 197 -22.28 25.58 31.20
C GLU A 197 -22.67 25.54 32.68
N ASP A 198 -23.14 24.40 33.17
CA ASP A 198 -23.48 24.21 34.59
C ASP A 198 -22.22 24.37 35.47
N LEU A 199 -21.09 23.81 35.04
CA LEU A 199 -19.81 23.96 35.73
C LEU A 199 -19.33 25.42 35.74
N ARG A 200 -19.50 26.16 34.63
CA ARG A 200 -19.21 27.60 34.56
C ARG A 200 -20.03 28.39 35.56
N LYS A 201 -21.35 28.15 35.63
CA LYS A 201 -22.25 28.81 36.58
C LYS A 201 -21.82 28.52 38.02
N GLN A 202 -21.54 27.26 38.35
CA GLN A 202 -21.08 26.87 39.67
C GLN A 202 -19.76 27.56 40.06
N LEU A 203 -18.79 27.64 39.13
CA LEU A 203 -17.54 28.35 39.37
C LEU A 203 -17.77 29.84 39.62
N LEU A 204 -18.62 30.51 38.83
CA LEU A 204 -18.92 31.93 39.02
C LEU A 204 -19.61 32.19 40.36
N GLU A 205 -20.56 31.33 40.76
CA GLU A 205 -21.19 31.39 42.08
C GLU A 205 -20.16 31.24 43.21
N ASP A 206 -19.22 30.31 43.08
CA ASP A 206 -18.16 30.11 44.07
C ASP A 206 -17.21 31.30 44.18
N TYR A 207 -16.82 31.89 43.05
CA TYR A 207 -16.06 33.14 43.04
C TYR A 207 -16.83 34.29 43.69
N ASN A 208 -18.13 34.40 43.45
CA ASN A 208 -18.98 35.44 44.07
C ASN A 208 -19.10 35.26 45.59
N CYS A 209 -19.14 34.03 46.09
CA CYS A 209 -19.12 33.76 47.52
C CYS A 209 -17.83 34.25 48.20
N LEU A 210 -16.67 34.09 47.54
CA LEU A 210 -15.41 34.63 48.06
C LEU A 210 -15.34 36.16 48.04
N LEU A 211 -15.99 36.80 47.07
CA LEU A 211 -16.04 38.25 46.96
C LEU A 211 -17.03 38.91 47.95
N GLY A 212 -17.56 38.16 48.92
CA GLY A 212 -18.43 38.68 49.97
C GLY A 212 -19.91 38.74 49.60
N GLY A 213 -20.33 38.02 48.54
CA GLY A 213 -21.75 37.82 48.25
C GLY A 213 -22.49 37.17 49.43
N ALA A 214 -23.75 37.55 49.65
CA ALA A 214 -24.57 37.22 50.83
C ALA A 214 -24.82 35.70 51.11
N ALA A 215 -24.21 34.79 50.36
CA ALA A 215 -24.36 33.34 50.46
C ALA A 215 -23.08 32.64 50.99
N ALA A 216 -22.34 33.27 51.90
CA ALA A 216 -21.16 32.68 52.54
C ALA A 216 -21.58 31.59 53.55
N SER A 217 -21.72 30.35 53.09
CA SER A 217 -21.97 29.19 53.97
C SER A 217 -21.39 27.86 53.45
N ALA A 218 -20.45 27.89 52.51
CA ALA A 218 -19.72 26.70 52.09
C ALA A 218 -18.24 26.85 52.47
N GLU A 219 -17.74 25.97 53.35
CA GLU A 219 -16.31 25.83 53.64
C GLU A 219 -15.58 25.41 52.35
N LEU A 220 -15.00 26.39 51.65
CA LEU A 220 -14.16 26.12 50.48
C LEU A 220 -12.78 25.62 50.96
N PRO A 221 -12.23 24.55 50.36
CA PRO A 221 -10.89 24.06 50.72
C PRO A 221 -9.80 25.14 50.58
N ASP A 222 -8.78 25.12 51.44
CA ASP A 222 -7.67 26.11 51.41
C ASP A 222 -6.91 26.20 50.05
N SER A 223 -6.98 25.16 49.23
CA SER A 223 -6.37 25.09 47.88
C SER A 223 -7.37 25.26 46.73
N TRP A 224 -8.60 25.67 47.04
CA TRP A 224 -9.67 25.86 46.07
C TRP A 224 -9.29 26.90 45.00
N GLY A 225 -8.64 28.02 45.35
CA GLY A 225 -8.37 29.10 44.40
C GLY A 225 -7.46 28.68 43.24
N ALA A 226 -6.36 27.97 43.53
CA ALA A 226 -5.44 27.51 42.50
C ALA A 226 -6.06 26.41 41.61
N SER A 227 -6.87 25.53 42.19
CA SER A 227 -7.55 24.46 41.45
C SER A 227 -8.72 24.99 40.61
N ALA A 228 -9.47 25.98 41.12
CA ALA A 228 -10.51 26.69 40.39
C ALA A 228 -9.92 27.50 39.23
N ALA A 229 -8.79 28.17 39.41
CA ALA A 229 -8.10 28.90 38.34
C ALA A 229 -7.71 27.98 37.17
N ARG A 230 -7.14 26.81 37.45
CA ARG A 230 -6.83 25.80 36.42
C ARG A 230 -8.07 25.31 35.69
N CYS A 231 -9.19 25.16 36.40
CA CYS A 231 -10.46 24.78 35.79
C CYS A 231 -11.02 25.90 34.89
N VAL A 232 -10.90 27.16 35.31
CA VAL A 232 -11.25 28.34 34.49
C VAL A 232 -10.40 28.39 33.22
N ASP A 233 -9.10 28.12 33.33
CA ASP A 233 -8.21 28.04 32.18
C ASP A 233 -8.62 26.92 31.21
N ALA A 234 -9.00 25.75 31.73
CA ALA A 234 -9.48 24.62 30.93
C ALA A 234 -10.82 24.92 30.22
N LEU A 235 -11.71 25.69 30.84
CA LEU A 235 -13.00 26.13 30.26
C LEU A 235 -12.84 27.18 29.16
N GLY A 236 -11.66 27.79 29.06
CA GLY A 236 -11.24 28.68 27.99
C GLY A 236 -11.27 30.17 28.34
N PRO A 237 -10.78 31.03 27.41
CA PRO A 237 -10.54 32.45 27.68
C PRO A 237 -11.83 33.27 27.86
N ALA A 238 -12.98 32.77 27.41
CA ALA A 238 -14.26 33.41 27.66
C ALA A 238 -14.62 33.39 29.16
N MET A 239 -14.40 32.25 29.82
CA MET A 239 -14.61 32.10 31.26
C MET A 239 -13.65 32.98 32.06
N GLN A 240 -12.37 33.02 31.67
CA GLN A 240 -11.39 33.92 32.30
C GLN A 240 -11.86 35.38 32.28
N ARG A 241 -12.32 35.87 31.12
CA ARG A 241 -12.84 37.25 31.00
C ARG A 241 -14.05 37.47 31.89
N GLU A 242 -14.94 36.48 31.98
CA GLU A 242 -16.14 36.58 32.81
C GLU A 242 -15.80 36.66 34.30
N VAL A 243 -14.91 35.78 34.80
CA VAL A 243 -14.42 35.81 36.18
C VAL A 243 -13.73 37.14 36.50
N VAL A 244 -12.84 37.61 35.62
CA VAL A 244 -12.16 38.91 35.80
C VAL A 244 -13.16 40.07 35.79
N THR A 245 -14.16 40.03 34.91
CA THR A 245 -15.21 41.07 34.86
C THR A 245 -16.02 41.10 36.14
N GLN A 246 -16.45 39.93 36.64
CA GLN A 246 -17.18 39.81 37.91
C GLN A 246 -16.34 40.33 39.09
N PHE A 247 -15.06 39.95 39.15
CA PHE A 247 -14.13 40.47 40.13
C PHE A 247 -14.03 41.99 40.10
N CYS A 248 -13.79 42.57 38.92
CA CYS A 248 -13.72 44.03 38.76
C CYS A 248 -15.02 44.71 39.19
N LEU A 249 -16.18 44.16 38.83
CA LEU A 249 -17.48 44.71 39.21
C LEU A 249 -17.70 44.66 40.73
N ALA A 250 -17.34 43.57 41.39
CA ALA A 250 -17.45 43.43 42.84
C ALA A 250 -16.55 44.43 43.58
N VAL A 251 -15.29 44.56 43.16
CA VAL A 251 -14.35 45.54 43.75
C VAL A 251 -14.84 46.98 43.53
N LEU A 252 -15.46 47.26 42.38
CA LEU A 252 -16.01 48.57 42.04
C LEU A 252 -17.37 48.85 42.70
N GLU A 253 -18.00 47.90 43.36
CA GLU A 253 -19.27 48.14 44.06
C GLU A 253 -19.05 49.07 45.26
N ASP A 254 -17.96 48.87 46.03
CA ASP A 254 -17.48 49.81 47.05
C ASP A 254 -17.28 51.23 46.48
N TYR A 255 -16.75 51.32 45.25
CA TYR A 255 -16.54 52.60 44.58
C TYR A 255 -17.87 53.29 44.26
N LYS A 256 -18.82 52.53 43.69
CA LYS A 256 -20.16 53.03 43.42
C LYS A 256 -20.82 53.49 44.71
N ASP A 257 -20.67 52.74 45.79
CA ASP A 257 -21.24 53.09 47.07
C ASP A 257 -20.67 54.38 47.66
N ILE A 258 -19.44 54.75 47.34
CA ILE A 258 -18.86 55.99 47.85
C ILE A 258 -19.13 57.17 46.89
N PHE A 259 -19.09 56.95 45.57
CA PHE A 259 -18.97 58.03 44.58
C PHE A 259 -20.10 58.09 43.53
N GLN A 260 -21.08 57.17 43.55
CA GLN A 260 -22.20 57.19 42.59
C GLN A 260 -23.28 58.21 42.99
N PRO A 261 -23.85 58.97 42.02
CA PRO A 261 -24.97 59.87 42.27
C PRO A 261 -26.16 59.15 42.92
N PRO A 262 -26.89 59.77 43.87
CA PRO A 262 -26.89 61.20 44.23
C PRO A 262 -26.01 61.60 45.44
N LYS A 263 -25.03 60.78 45.85
CA LYS A 263 -24.23 61.02 47.07
C LYS A 263 -23.38 62.30 46.97
N GLU A 264 -23.12 62.99 48.09
CA GLU A 264 -22.35 64.26 48.11
C GLU A 264 -20.94 64.14 47.49
N ALA A 265 -20.31 62.96 47.58
CA ALA A 265 -19.01 62.67 47.00
C ALA A 265 -19.03 62.41 45.46
N SER A 266 -20.18 62.62 44.81
CA SER A 266 -20.35 62.39 43.37
C SER A 266 -19.86 63.55 42.48
N GLY A 267 -19.57 64.71 43.07
CA GLY A 267 -19.07 65.88 42.35
C GLY A 267 -17.67 65.70 41.75
N LEU A 268 -17.36 66.47 40.70
CA LEU A 268 -16.06 66.45 40.01
C LEU A 268 -14.90 66.94 40.91
N GLU A 269 -15.22 67.74 41.93
CA GLU A 269 -14.27 68.24 42.94
C GLU A 269 -13.60 67.11 43.75
N VAL A 270 -14.21 65.92 43.76
CA VAL A 270 -13.74 64.74 44.50
C VAL A 270 -12.82 63.84 43.65
N ALA A 271 -12.39 64.29 42.46
CA ALA A 271 -11.56 63.52 41.54
C ALA A 271 -10.26 63.00 42.17
N GLU A 272 -9.56 63.80 42.98
CA GLU A 272 -8.34 63.37 43.68
C GLU A 272 -8.63 62.22 44.66
N ARG A 273 -9.73 62.29 45.42
CA ARG A 273 -10.12 61.23 46.36
C ARG A 273 -10.48 59.93 45.63
N ARG A 274 -11.07 60.01 44.42
CA ARG A 274 -11.32 58.84 43.56
C ARG A 274 -10.01 58.18 43.11
N PHE A 275 -9.04 58.98 42.71
CA PHE A 275 -7.71 58.47 42.31
C PHE A 275 -6.98 57.81 43.48
N PHE A 276 -6.98 58.44 44.67
CA PHE A 276 -6.39 57.86 45.88
C PHE A 276 -7.08 56.56 46.30
N TRP A 277 -8.42 56.50 46.22
CA TRP A 277 -9.18 55.28 46.49
C TRP A 277 -8.74 54.14 45.56
N LEU A 278 -8.64 54.41 44.25
CA LEU A 278 -8.25 53.41 43.26
C LEU A 278 -6.80 52.94 43.49
N LYS A 279 -5.87 53.88 43.73
CA LYS A 279 -4.46 53.56 44.03
C LYS A 279 -4.34 52.69 45.28
N ARG A 280 -5.11 53.00 46.34
CA ARG A 280 -5.13 52.21 47.58
C ARG A 280 -5.66 50.80 47.32
N LYS A 281 -6.80 50.66 46.64
CA LYS A 281 -7.38 49.36 46.29
C LYS A 281 -6.45 48.50 45.43
N ILE A 282 -5.78 49.10 44.44
CA ILE A 282 -4.78 48.37 43.63
C ILE A 282 -3.61 47.89 44.49
N SER A 283 -3.16 48.69 45.46
CA SER A 283 -2.11 48.27 46.39
C SER A 283 -2.54 47.10 47.27
N GLU A 284 -3.79 47.11 47.76
CA GLU A 284 -4.36 46.05 48.60
C GLU A 284 -4.42 44.68 47.91
N TYR A 285 -4.61 44.63 46.58
CA TYR A 285 -4.67 43.38 45.81
C TYR A 285 -3.34 42.99 45.14
N ASN A 286 -2.32 43.85 45.18
CA ASN A 286 -0.98 43.56 44.66
C ASN A 286 -0.03 42.99 45.73
N GLU A 287 -0.33 43.17 47.01
CA GLU A 287 0.34 42.51 48.15
C GLU A 287 -0.13 41.06 48.30
#